data_AF-A0A960STP2-F1
#
_entry.id   AF-A0A960STP2-F1
#
_cell.length_a   1.000
_cell.length_b   1.000
_cell.length_c   1.000
_cell.angle_alpha   90.00
_cell.angle_beta   90.00
_cell.angle_gamma   90.00
#
_symmetry.space_group_name_H-M   'P 1'
#
loop_
_entity.id
_entity.type
_entity.pdbx_description
1 polymer ?
#
loop_
_entity_poly.entity_id
_entity_poly.type
_entity_poly.pdbx_seq_one_letter_code
_entity_poly.pdbx_strand_id
1 'polypeptide(L)'
;MQGRLMGKRVTGSYFLDTVQHETHACNYLLTADMEMEPVPGYAAASWKLGYGDFALKPDLNTLRIVPWLEGTAQVLADLTDHEGALLPHAPRTILKRQLERLAERGWSASFASELEFYVFEQSFAAAHEQGYRDLKPICWYIEDYHIFETTKEEGLIRAIRNGMEQGGIPIEASKGEWGPGQEEINFRYAGALEMA
;
A
#
# COMPACT_ATOMS: atom_id res chain seq x y z
N MET A 1 -10.70 -5.03 -3.74
CA MET A 1 -10.59 -3.65 -4.28
C MET A 1 -10.47 -2.54 -3.22
N GLN A 2 -10.16 -2.85 -1.95
CA GLN A 2 -10.26 -1.88 -0.85
C GLN A 2 -8.93 -1.19 -0.49
N GLY A 3 -7.97 -1.15 -1.41
CA GLY A 3 -6.66 -0.53 -1.15
C GLY A 3 -5.76 -1.27 -0.15
N ARG A 4 -6.07 -2.52 0.21
CA ARG A 4 -5.26 -3.32 1.13
C ARG A 4 -4.08 -3.97 0.40
N LEU A 5 -2.89 -3.90 1.02
CA LEU A 5 -1.74 -4.69 0.60
C LEU A 5 -1.93 -6.15 1.03
N MET A 6 -2.14 -7.03 0.04
CA MET A 6 -2.37 -8.47 0.23
C MET A 6 -1.29 -9.26 -0.50
N GLY A 7 -0.82 -10.37 0.10
CA GLY A 7 0.22 -11.20 -0.51
C GLY A 7 0.64 -12.37 0.35
N LYS A 8 1.76 -13.00 -0.02
CA LYS A 8 2.36 -14.13 0.68
C LYS A 8 3.77 -13.77 1.16
N ARG A 9 4.11 -14.18 2.38
CA ARG A 9 5.51 -14.22 2.82
C ARG A 9 6.13 -15.54 2.39
N VAL A 10 7.30 -15.46 1.77
CA VAL A 10 8.06 -16.61 1.29
C VAL A 10 9.53 -16.46 1.69
N THR A 11 10.26 -17.57 1.79
CA THR A 11 11.69 -17.53 2.04
C THR A 11 12.44 -17.01 0.81
N GLY A 12 13.59 -16.36 1.02
CA GLY A 12 14.38 -15.78 -0.07
C GLY A 12 14.83 -16.81 -1.12
N SER A 13 15.26 -18.00 -0.69
CA SER A 13 15.64 -19.07 -1.63
C SER A 13 14.45 -19.53 -2.49
N TYR A 14 13.29 -19.78 -1.87
CA TYR A 14 12.10 -20.18 -2.61
C TYR A 14 11.59 -19.08 -3.55
N PHE A 15 11.79 -17.80 -3.18
CA PHE A 15 11.48 -16.70 -4.07
C PHE A 15 12.31 -16.75 -5.35
N LEU A 16 13.62 -16.90 -5.20
CA LEU A 16 14.56 -17.00 -6.32
C LEU A 16 14.32 -18.27 -7.15
N ASP A 17 14.02 -19.40 -6.51
CA ASP A 17 13.86 -20.66 -7.24
C ASP A 17 12.50 -20.77 -7.95
N THR A 18 11.48 -20.04 -7.50
CA THR A 18 10.09 -20.27 -7.96
C THR A 18 9.29 -18.98 -8.08
N VAL A 19 9.11 -18.24 -6.98
CA VAL A 19 8.08 -17.17 -6.93
C VAL A 19 8.39 -16.01 -7.87
N GLN A 20 9.66 -15.71 -8.15
CA GLN A 20 10.03 -14.64 -9.10
C GLN A 20 9.43 -14.81 -10.50
N HIS A 21 9.00 -16.02 -10.86
CA HIS A 21 8.31 -16.30 -12.12
C HIS A 21 6.78 -16.26 -11.99
N GLU A 22 6.25 -16.90 -10.95
CA GLU A 22 4.82 -16.95 -10.64
C GLU A 22 4.56 -17.53 -9.24
N THR A 23 3.50 -17.06 -8.60
CA THR A 23 2.81 -17.80 -7.54
C THR A 23 1.31 -17.60 -7.68
N HIS A 24 0.50 -18.15 -6.79
CA HIS A 24 -0.97 -18.07 -6.88
C HIS A 24 -1.57 -17.49 -5.61
N ALA A 25 -2.77 -16.93 -5.71
CA ALA A 25 -3.58 -16.60 -4.55
C ALA A 25 -5.07 -16.67 -4.90
N CYS A 26 -5.89 -16.90 -3.88
CA CYS A 26 -7.31 -17.07 -4.06
C CYS A 26 -7.98 -15.82 -4.63
N ASN A 27 -8.84 -16.03 -5.61
CA ASN A 27 -9.51 -14.95 -6.33
C ASN A 27 -10.43 -14.09 -5.45
N TYR A 28 -10.92 -14.64 -4.33
CA TYR A 28 -11.77 -13.91 -3.39
C TYR A 28 -11.07 -12.68 -2.79
N LEU A 29 -9.73 -12.60 -2.83
CA LEU A 29 -8.98 -11.44 -2.34
C LEU A 29 -9.36 -10.13 -3.06
N LEU A 30 -9.91 -10.20 -4.27
CA LEU A 30 -10.42 -9.03 -4.98
C LEU A 30 -11.87 -8.68 -4.62
N THR A 31 -12.60 -9.61 -4.00
CA THR A 31 -14.05 -9.53 -3.77
C THR A 31 -14.44 -9.64 -2.29
N ALA A 32 -13.49 -9.71 -1.36
CA ALA A 32 -13.77 -9.69 0.07
C ALA A 32 -14.03 -8.27 0.60
N ASP A 33 -14.81 -8.19 1.68
CA ASP A 33 -15.01 -6.96 2.43
C ASP A 33 -13.85 -6.67 3.41
N MET A 34 -14.01 -5.62 4.23
CA MET A 34 -12.97 -5.17 5.16
C MET A 34 -12.65 -6.23 6.22
N GLU A 35 -13.63 -7.04 6.60
CA GLU A 35 -13.53 -8.12 7.59
C GLU A 35 -13.05 -9.44 6.97
N MET A 36 -12.60 -9.41 5.70
CA MET A 36 -12.16 -10.57 4.93
C MET A 36 -13.29 -11.57 4.61
N GLU A 37 -14.55 -11.14 4.65
CA GLU A 37 -15.68 -11.98 4.24
C GLU A 37 -15.85 -11.92 2.71
N PRO A 38 -15.91 -13.06 1.99
CA PRO A 38 -16.20 -13.08 0.57
C PRO A 38 -17.59 -12.52 0.25
N VAL A 39 -17.64 -11.38 -0.45
CA VAL A 39 -18.91 -10.76 -0.83
C VAL A 39 -19.50 -11.52 -2.04
N PRO A 40 -20.77 -11.96 -2.00
CA PRO A 40 -21.39 -12.66 -3.11
C PRO A 40 -21.70 -11.72 -4.29
N GLY A 41 -21.93 -12.30 -5.47
CA GLY A 41 -22.40 -11.57 -6.66
C GLY A 41 -21.32 -11.20 -7.68
N TYR A 42 -20.05 -11.45 -7.39
CA TYR A 42 -18.96 -11.25 -8.35
C TYR A 42 -18.83 -12.41 -9.32
N ALA A 43 -18.65 -12.10 -10.60
CA ALA A 43 -18.35 -13.10 -11.63
C ALA A 43 -16.96 -13.75 -11.44
N ALA A 44 -16.00 -12.96 -10.92
CA ALA A 44 -14.60 -13.37 -10.78
C ALA A 44 -14.34 -14.34 -9.60
N ALA A 45 -15.21 -14.35 -8.59
CA ALA A 45 -15.05 -15.17 -7.39
C ALA A 45 -16.43 -15.50 -6.81
N SER A 46 -16.76 -16.79 -6.69
CA SER A 46 -18.04 -17.21 -6.12
C SER A 46 -18.01 -18.64 -5.57
N TRP A 47 -18.93 -18.94 -4.66
CA TRP A 47 -19.19 -20.30 -4.16
C TRP A 47 -19.42 -21.32 -5.27
N LYS A 48 -20.11 -20.93 -6.36
CA LYS A 48 -20.38 -21.81 -7.51
C LYS A 48 -19.10 -22.25 -8.22
N LEU A 49 -18.08 -21.38 -8.24
CA LEU A 49 -16.78 -21.64 -8.86
C LEU A 49 -15.74 -22.15 -7.85
N GLY A 50 -16.11 -22.26 -6.57
CA GLY A 50 -15.25 -22.78 -5.51
C GLY A 50 -14.09 -21.89 -5.08
N TYR A 51 -14.09 -20.60 -5.45
CA TYR A 51 -13.00 -19.65 -5.16
C TYR A 51 -11.61 -20.15 -5.60
N GLY A 52 -11.44 -20.38 -6.91
CA GLY A 52 -10.15 -20.70 -7.51
C GLY A 52 -9.09 -19.60 -7.33
N ASP A 53 -7.97 -19.75 -8.02
CA ASP A 53 -6.83 -18.85 -7.87
C ASP A 53 -6.65 -17.95 -9.09
N PHE A 54 -6.08 -16.76 -8.87
CA PHE A 54 -5.36 -16.03 -9.92
C PHE A 54 -3.85 -16.27 -9.77
N ALA A 55 -3.11 -16.03 -10.84
CA ALA A 55 -1.66 -15.97 -10.78
C ALA A 55 -1.18 -14.58 -10.35
N LEU A 56 -0.14 -14.58 -9.53
CA LEU A 56 0.65 -13.43 -9.09
C LEU A 56 1.95 -13.46 -9.89
N LYS A 57 2.17 -12.44 -10.72
CA LYS A 57 3.40 -12.24 -11.52
C LYS A 57 4.23 -11.11 -10.91
N PRO A 58 5.30 -11.40 -10.14
CA PRO A 58 6.10 -10.34 -9.53
C PRO A 58 6.74 -9.42 -10.57
N ASP A 59 6.68 -8.12 -10.32
CA ASP A 59 7.35 -7.08 -11.09
C ASP A 59 8.64 -6.68 -10.37
N LEU A 60 9.77 -7.26 -10.77
CA LEU A 60 11.05 -7.05 -10.08
C LEU A 60 11.53 -5.60 -10.08
N ASN A 61 11.00 -4.73 -10.95
CA ASN A 61 11.30 -3.30 -10.91
C ASN A 61 10.73 -2.62 -9.66
N THR A 62 9.74 -3.25 -9.02
CA THR A 62 9.13 -2.77 -7.77
C THR A 62 9.81 -3.31 -6.52
N LEU A 63 10.91 -4.05 -6.66
CA LEU A 63 11.61 -4.63 -5.51
C LEU A 63 12.14 -3.52 -4.60
N ARG A 64 11.64 -3.49 -3.37
CA ARG A 64 12.08 -2.57 -2.31
C ARG A 64 12.50 -3.35 -1.07
N ILE A 65 13.57 -2.93 -0.41
CA ILE A 65 13.89 -3.41 0.95
C ILE A 65 12.87 -2.80 1.91
N VAL A 66 12.50 -3.52 2.96
CA VAL A 66 11.57 -3.04 4.00
C VAL A 66 12.38 -2.75 5.27
N PRO A 67 12.87 -1.52 5.50
CA PRO A 67 13.95 -1.29 6.46
C PRO A 67 13.56 -1.52 7.93
N TRP A 68 12.27 -1.46 8.24
CA TRP A 68 11.74 -1.78 9.58
C TRP A 68 11.47 -3.27 9.80
N LEU A 69 11.66 -4.13 8.79
CA LEU A 69 11.57 -5.58 8.89
C LEU A 69 12.90 -6.21 8.49
N GLU A 70 13.64 -6.72 9.47
CA GLU A 70 14.97 -7.30 9.25
C GLU A 70 14.95 -8.39 8.17
N GLY A 71 15.92 -8.32 7.25
CA GLY A 71 16.10 -9.31 6.18
C GLY A 71 14.94 -9.42 5.19
N THR A 72 14.07 -8.40 5.10
CA THR A 72 12.85 -8.45 4.31
C THR A 72 12.90 -7.53 3.09
N ALA A 73 12.43 -8.03 1.95
CA ALA A 73 12.13 -7.25 0.75
C ALA A 73 10.67 -7.47 0.34
N GLN A 74 10.10 -6.47 -0.35
CA GLN A 74 8.77 -6.50 -0.93
C GLN A 74 8.87 -6.36 -2.45
N VAL A 75 8.04 -7.10 -3.16
CA VAL A 75 7.87 -7.00 -4.62
C VAL A 75 6.37 -7.01 -4.89
N LEU A 76 5.88 -6.03 -5.64
CA LEU A 76 4.50 -6.00 -6.10
C LEU A 76 4.32 -6.97 -7.27
N ALA A 77 3.11 -7.51 -7.41
CA ALA A 77 2.79 -8.45 -8.47
C ALA A 77 1.58 -7.96 -9.28
N ASP A 78 1.63 -8.17 -10.59
CA ASP A 78 0.44 -8.12 -11.42
C ASP A 78 -0.39 -9.39 -11.24
N LEU A 79 -1.70 -9.28 -11.44
CA LEU A 79 -2.60 -10.42 -11.39
C LEU A 79 -2.93 -10.87 -12.81
N THR A 80 -2.79 -12.16 -13.09
CA THR A 80 -3.18 -12.77 -14.37
C THR A 80 -4.16 -13.92 -14.19
N ASP A 81 -4.93 -14.21 -15.23
CA ASP A 81 -5.66 -15.47 -15.35
C ASP A 81 -4.71 -16.65 -15.65
N HIS A 82 -5.28 -17.84 -15.83
CA HIS A 82 -4.54 -19.08 -16.08
C HIS A 82 -3.92 -19.12 -17.49
N GLU A 83 -4.41 -18.28 -18.39
CA GLU A 83 -3.91 -18.08 -19.75
C GLU A 83 -2.78 -17.04 -19.79
N GLY A 84 -2.50 -16.37 -18.67
CA GLY A 84 -1.43 -15.37 -18.52
C GLY A 84 -1.83 -13.95 -18.90
N ALA A 85 -3.11 -13.68 -19.18
CA ALA A 85 -3.61 -12.34 -19.46
C ALA A 85 -3.89 -11.57 -18.16
N LEU A 86 -3.59 -10.27 -18.15
CA LEU A 86 -3.80 -9.41 -16.99
C LEU A 86 -5.30 -9.33 -16.61
N LEU A 87 -5.59 -9.51 -15.32
CA LEU A 87 -6.96 -9.42 -14.82
C LEU A 87 -7.50 -7.99 -14.98
N PRO A 88 -8.60 -7.79 -15.74
CA PRO A 88 -9.07 -6.46 -16.10
C PRO A 88 -9.58 -5.62 -14.92
N HIS A 89 -9.94 -6.27 -13.82
CA HIS A 89 -10.48 -5.65 -12.61
C HIS A 89 -9.44 -5.50 -11.49
N ALA A 90 -8.18 -5.89 -11.72
CA ALA A 90 -7.10 -5.63 -10.77
C ALA A 90 -6.71 -4.13 -10.82
N PRO A 91 -6.59 -3.43 -9.67
CA PRO A 91 -6.30 -2.00 -9.65
C PRO A 91 -5.05 -1.59 -10.45
N ARG A 92 -3.95 -2.34 -10.32
CA ARG A 92 -2.69 -2.09 -11.07
C ARG A 92 -2.89 -2.24 -12.58
N THR A 93 -3.68 -3.22 -13.01
CA THR A 93 -4.04 -3.41 -14.44
C THR A 93 -4.91 -2.26 -14.96
N ILE A 94 -5.87 -1.79 -14.15
CA ILE A 94 -6.71 -0.64 -14.52
C ILE A 94 -5.84 0.60 -14.76
N LEU A 95 -4.88 0.88 -13.86
CA LEU A 95 -3.95 2.00 -14.00
C LEU A 95 -3.07 1.85 -15.24
N LYS A 96 -2.45 0.68 -15.46
CA LYS A 96 -1.63 0.40 -16.65
C LYS A 96 -2.39 0.70 -17.95
N ARG A 97 -3.65 0.27 -18.05
CA ARG A 97 -4.51 0.56 -19.21
C ARG A 97 -4.81 2.05 -19.39
N GLN A 98 -4.94 2.83 -18.31
CA GLN A 98 -5.08 4.29 -18.45
C GLN A 98 -3.80 4.93 -18.96
N LEU A 99 -2.63 4.45 -18.51
CA LEU A 99 -1.33 4.95 -18.96
C LEU A 99 -1.05 4.60 -20.42
N GLU A 100 -1.43 3.41 -20.88
CA GLU A 100 -1.38 3.03 -22.30
C GLU A 100 -2.20 3.99 -23.17
N ARG A 101 -3.44 4.31 -22.75
CA ARG A 101 -4.30 5.28 -23.46
C ARG A 101 -3.70 6.69 -23.49
N LEU A 102 -2.96 7.12 -22.46
CA LEU A 102 -2.23 8.38 -22.49
C LEU A 102 -1.07 8.33 -23.47
N ALA A 103 -0.29 7.24 -23.45
CA ALA A 103 0.86 7.05 -24.33
C ALA A 103 0.46 7.04 -25.82
N GLU A 104 -0.69 6.43 -26.18
CA GLU A 104 -1.25 6.47 -27.55
C GLU A 104 -1.48 7.90 -28.07
N ARG A 105 -1.63 8.88 -27.17
CA ARG A 105 -1.82 10.31 -27.49
C ARG A 105 -0.53 11.12 -27.37
N GLY A 106 0.60 10.47 -27.05
CA GLY A 106 1.88 11.12 -26.78
C GLY A 106 1.92 11.84 -25.43
N TRP A 107 1.07 11.44 -24.47
CA TRP A 107 1.03 12.03 -23.13
C TRP A 107 1.62 11.07 -22.09
N SER A 108 2.18 11.65 -21.02
CA SER A 108 2.61 10.93 -19.82
C SER A 108 1.93 11.51 -18.58
N ALA A 109 1.88 10.72 -17.50
CA ALA A 109 1.32 11.15 -16.22
C ALA A 109 2.34 10.93 -15.10
N SER A 110 2.44 11.94 -14.24
CA SER A 110 3.18 11.89 -12.99
C SER A 110 2.25 12.30 -11.85
N PHE A 111 2.37 11.60 -10.73
CA PHE A 111 1.57 11.87 -9.52
C PHE A 111 2.50 12.19 -8.36
N ALA A 112 1.97 12.96 -7.42
CA ALA A 112 2.49 13.15 -6.08
C ALA A 112 1.33 12.90 -5.11
N SER A 113 1.65 12.41 -3.93
CA SER A 113 0.66 12.19 -2.87
C SER A 113 1.12 12.90 -1.61
N GLU A 114 0.16 13.54 -0.96
CA GLU A 114 0.28 14.10 0.37
C GLU A 114 -0.57 13.19 1.26
N LEU A 115 0.10 12.32 2.04
CA LEU A 115 -0.60 11.34 2.86
C LEU A 115 -0.70 11.85 4.28
N GLU A 116 -1.90 12.32 4.62
CA GLU A 116 -2.28 12.68 5.97
C GLU A 116 -2.70 11.43 6.77
N PHE A 117 -2.36 11.40 8.05
CA PHE A 117 -2.79 10.38 9.00
C PHE A 117 -2.88 10.94 10.42
N TYR A 118 -3.64 10.25 11.27
CA TYR A 118 -3.71 10.58 12.69
C TYR A 118 -2.83 9.64 13.51
N VAL A 119 -2.14 10.20 14.49
CA VAL A 119 -1.31 9.49 15.46
C VAL A 119 -1.96 9.59 16.84
N PHE A 120 -2.12 8.44 17.47
CA PHE A 120 -2.69 8.32 18.81
C PHE A 120 -1.69 7.66 19.75
N GLU A 121 -1.78 7.96 21.04
CA GLU A 121 -0.93 7.33 22.07
C GLU A 121 -1.22 5.83 22.23
N GLN A 122 -2.46 5.41 21.95
CA GLN A 122 -2.87 4.02 22.04
C GLN A 122 -2.19 3.17 20.97
N SER A 123 -1.78 1.96 21.35
CA SER A 123 -1.44 0.92 20.37
C SER A 123 -2.69 0.51 19.58
N PHE A 124 -2.49 -0.08 18.39
CA PHE A 124 -3.61 -0.56 17.57
C PHE A 124 -4.50 -1.58 18.30
N ALA A 125 -3.91 -2.47 19.11
CA ALA A 125 -4.65 -3.44 19.91
C ALA A 125 -5.50 -2.76 21.00
N ALA A 126 -4.95 -1.78 21.72
CA ALA A 126 -5.70 -1.02 22.72
C ALA A 126 -6.83 -0.20 22.08
N ALA A 127 -6.57 0.41 20.92
CA ALA A 127 -7.59 1.13 20.16
C ALA A 127 -8.74 0.19 19.73
N HIS A 128 -8.41 -1.02 19.29
CA HIS A 128 -9.40 -2.04 18.96
C HIS A 128 -10.26 -2.46 20.16
N GLU A 129 -9.64 -2.73 21.32
CA GLU A 129 -10.35 -3.05 22.56
C GLU A 129 -11.30 -1.94 23.02
N GLN A 130 -10.98 -0.68 22.71
CA GLN A 130 -11.82 0.50 22.96
C GLN A 130 -12.89 0.72 21.89
N GLY A 131 -12.94 -0.13 20.86
CA GLY A 131 -13.82 0.05 19.71
C GLY A 131 -13.54 1.35 18.94
N TYR A 132 -12.27 1.78 18.92
CA TYR A 132 -11.79 3.00 18.27
C TYR A 132 -12.49 4.28 18.75
N ARG A 133 -12.88 4.32 20.03
CA ARG A 133 -13.49 5.49 20.67
C ARG A 133 -12.53 6.14 21.67
N ASP A 134 -12.70 7.44 21.87
CA ASP A 134 -11.99 8.23 22.89
C ASP A 134 -10.45 8.07 22.82
N LEU A 135 -9.92 7.88 21.60
CA LEU A 135 -8.49 7.79 21.35
C LEU A 135 -7.83 9.13 21.69
N LYS A 136 -6.64 9.07 22.29
CA LYS A 136 -5.90 10.26 22.72
C LYS A 136 -4.89 10.59 21.64
N PRO A 137 -5.05 11.72 20.92
CA PRO A 137 -4.08 12.13 19.92
C PRO A 137 -2.71 12.34 20.58
N ILE A 138 -1.65 12.09 19.83
CA ILE A 138 -0.27 12.29 20.31
C ILE A 138 0.00 13.76 20.69
N CYS A 139 -0.71 14.69 20.03
CA CYS A 139 -0.71 16.11 20.33
C CYS A 139 -2.15 16.64 20.48
N TRP A 140 -2.38 17.41 21.55
CA TRP A 140 -3.68 18.03 21.84
C TRP A 140 -3.84 19.42 21.19
N TYR A 141 -2.77 19.96 20.62
CA TYR A 141 -2.72 21.27 19.98
C TYR A 141 -2.83 21.13 18.45
N ILE A 142 -3.35 22.16 17.79
CA ILE A 142 -3.38 22.21 16.31
C ILE A 142 -2.02 22.68 15.82
N GLU A 143 -1.27 21.78 15.21
CA GLU A 143 0.15 21.97 14.88
C GLU A 143 0.42 22.25 13.40
N ASP A 144 -0.60 22.66 12.65
CA ASP A 144 -0.47 23.02 11.24
C ASP A 144 0.70 24.01 11.02
N TYR A 145 1.70 23.57 10.26
CA TYR A 145 2.98 24.26 10.01
C TYR A 145 3.83 24.62 11.27
N HIS A 146 3.53 24.05 12.44
CA HIS A 146 4.15 24.41 13.72
C HIS A 146 5.41 23.58 14.05
N ILE A 147 6.56 24.02 13.52
CA ILE A 147 7.87 23.33 13.65
C ILE A 147 8.23 22.88 15.07
N PHE A 148 7.94 23.71 16.09
CA PHE A 148 8.30 23.36 17.47
C PHE A 148 7.44 22.23 18.04
N GLU A 149 6.18 22.12 17.62
CA GLU A 149 5.28 21.08 18.16
C GLU A 149 5.63 19.74 17.54
N THR A 150 5.76 19.69 16.22
CA THR A 150 6.16 18.49 15.47
C THR A 150 7.56 17.99 15.86
N THR A 151 8.44 18.86 16.40
CA THR A 151 9.74 18.43 16.99
C THR A 151 9.56 17.39 18.10
N LYS A 152 8.46 17.41 18.85
CA LYS A 152 8.16 16.44 19.91
C LYS A 152 7.79 15.06 19.34
N GLU A 153 7.33 15.02 18.09
CA GLU A 153 6.85 13.84 17.38
C GLU A 153 7.95 13.21 16.50
N GLU A 154 9.11 13.86 16.42
CA GLU A 154 10.24 13.44 15.58
C GLU A 154 10.71 12.01 15.85
N GLY A 155 10.46 11.43 17.03
CA GLY A 155 10.73 10.01 17.26
C GLY A 155 10.04 9.10 16.24
N LEU A 156 8.79 9.41 15.89
CA LEU A 156 8.00 8.69 14.90
C LEU A 156 8.25 9.23 13.49
N ILE A 157 8.08 10.53 13.28
CA ILE A 157 8.10 11.11 11.92
C ILE A 157 9.49 10.95 11.29
N ARG A 158 10.58 11.13 12.04
CA ARG A 158 11.94 10.85 11.55
C ARG A 158 12.13 9.38 11.18
N ALA A 159 11.53 8.46 11.94
CA ALA A 159 11.62 7.03 11.64
C ALA A 159 10.89 6.70 10.31
N ILE A 160 9.72 7.30 10.08
CA ILE A 160 8.98 7.18 8.82
C ILE A 160 9.82 7.73 7.67
N ARG A 161 10.30 8.99 7.75
CA ARG A 161 11.09 9.61 6.68
C ARG A 161 12.33 8.79 6.32
N ASN A 162 13.11 8.40 7.32
CA ASN A 162 14.31 7.60 7.09
C ASN A 162 14.01 6.19 6.57
N GLY A 163 12.93 5.56 7.07
CA GLY A 163 12.50 4.24 6.64
C GLY A 163 12.03 4.23 5.19
N MET A 164 11.27 5.23 4.77
CA MET A 164 10.82 5.38 3.38
C MET A 164 12.00 5.61 2.43
N GLU A 165 12.91 6.53 2.78
CA GLU A 165 14.13 6.79 1.99
C GLU A 165 15.01 5.55 1.84
N GLN A 166 15.25 4.81 2.93
CA GLN A 166 15.99 3.54 2.88
C GLN A 166 15.26 2.46 2.08
N GLY A 167 13.93 2.51 2.04
CA GLY A 167 13.09 1.67 1.19
C GLY A 167 13.07 2.12 -0.28
N GLY A 168 13.75 3.20 -0.63
CA GLY A 168 13.81 3.73 -2.00
C GLY A 168 12.61 4.60 -2.40
N ILE A 169 11.87 5.13 -1.42
CA ILE A 169 10.73 6.03 -1.60
C ILE A 169 11.14 7.42 -1.08
N PRO A 170 11.45 8.39 -1.98
CA PRO A 170 11.94 9.69 -1.55
C PRO A 170 10.86 10.55 -0.92
N ILE A 171 11.18 11.20 0.19
CA ILE A 171 10.30 12.09 0.95
C ILE A 171 10.77 13.54 0.77
N GLU A 172 9.86 14.43 0.39
CA GLU A 172 10.15 15.85 0.23
C GLU A 172 10.04 16.61 1.54
N ALA A 173 8.97 16.33 2.30
CA ALA A 173 8.66 17.02 3.54
C ALA A 173 7.74 16.19 4.45
N SER A 174 7.59 16.68 5.68
CA SER A 174 6.55 16.28 6.62
C SER A 174 6.09 17.49 7.40
N LYS A 175 4.80 17.55 7.77
CA LYS A 175 4.27 18.62 8.62
C LYS A 175 3.11 18.12 9.47
N GLY A 176 2.89 18.80 10.59
CA GLY A 176 1.63 18.72 11.31
C GLY A 176 0.52 19.37 10.50
N GLU A 177 -0.70 18.92 10.74
CA GLU A 177 -1.92 19.34 10.04
C GLU A 177 -2.92 20.03 10.98
N TRP A 178 -4.07 20.40 10.41
CA TRP A 178 -5.13 21.10 11.15
C TRP A 178 -5.72 20.31 12.32
N GLY A 179 -5.82 18.98 12.22
CA GLY A 179 -6.37 18.14 13.29
C GLY A 179 -5.36 17.89 14.42
N PRO A 180 -5.78 17.85 15.70
CA PRO A 180 -4.89 17.43 16.78
C PRO A 180 -4.34 16.02 16.56
N GLY A 181 -3.01 15.89 16.55
CA GLY A 181 -2.28 14.65 16.25
C GLY A 181 -2.40 14.20 14.79
N GLN A 182 -2.79 15.10 13.88
CA GLN A 182 -2.78 14.85 12.44
C GLN A 182 -1.43 15.27 11.86
N GLU A 183 -0.83 14.37 11.09
CA GLU A 183 0.48 14.54 10.48
C GLU A 183 0.38 14.23 8.98
N GLU A 184 1.24 14.84 8.18
CA GLU A 184 1.34 14.65 6.73
C GLU A 184 2.76 14.28 6.32
N ILE A 185 2.87 13.37 5.35
CA ILE A 185 4.12 13.05 4.64
C ILE A 185 3.95 13.35 3.15
N ASN A 186 4.84 14.19 2.62
CA ASN A 186 4.87 14.56 1.20
C ASN A 186 5.89 13.71 0.46
N PHE A 187 5.42 12.93 -0.52
CA PHE A 187 6.26 12.08 -1.34
C PHE A 187 6.72 12.82 -2.59
N ARG A 188 7.99 12.62 -2.97
CA ARG A 188 8.49 13.18 -4.23
C ARG A 188 7.70 12.59 -5.39
N TYR A 189 7.23 13.47 -6.29
CA TYR A 189 6.46 13.02 -7.45
C TYR A 189 7.23 11.99 -8.29
N ALA A 190 6.50 11.07 -8.90
CA ALA A 190 7.04 10.04 -9.78
C ALA A 190 6.09 9.78 -10.95
N GLY A 191 6.50 8.90 -11.88
CA GLY A 191 5.58 8.37 -12.88
C GLY A 191 4.39 7.68 -12.20
N ALA A 192 3.19 7.79 -12.76
CA ALA A 192 1.96 7.38 -12.06
C ALA A 192 1.96 5.93 -11.53
N LEU A 193 2.57 4.98 -12.25
CA LEU A 193 2.66 3.57 -11.83
C LEU A 193 3.73 3.34 -10.74
N GLU A 194 4.74 4.20 -10.67
CA GLU A 194 5.77 4.17 -9.62
C GLU A 194 5.23 4.79 -8.32
N MET A 195 4.41 5.84 -8.43
CA MET A 195 3.77 6.49 -7.29
C MET A 195 2.65 5.64 -6.66
N ALA A 196 2.05 4.71 -7.42
CA ALA A 196 0.88 3.91 -7.01
C ALA A 196 1.25 2.50 -6.54
#